data_AF-A0A257GMW6-F1
#
_entry.id   AF-A0A257GMW6-F1
#
_cell.length_a   1.000
_cell.length_b   1.000
_cell.length_c   1.000
_cell.angle_alpha   90.00
_cell.angle_beta   90.00
_cell.angle_gamma   90.00
#
_symmetry.space_group_name_H-M   'P 1'
#
loop_
_entity.id
_entity.type
_entity.pdbx_description
1 polymer ?
#
loop_
_entity_poly.entity_id
_entity_poly.type
_entity_poly.pdbx_seq_one_letter_code
_entity_poly.pdbx_strand_id
1 'polypeptide(L)'
;MAVFFAAIFAVLAYCLASTVLFGGPFQALALCTIWSDRLGLAYWPALVFCAMLLALILTKLSARSGMPRAMLPAFFIVISMGFSAVLVGSYATVQRARIVEKFNPDLEIRSSVFASFRNAPRDFQFFLHGAALKDCNAYAWSYREMGFYKLPPNVAVNVLPPNWIEQCSLQRTR
;
A
#
# COMPACT_ATOMS: atom_id res chain seq x y z
N MET A 1 24.51 26.61 -10.62
CA MET A 1 23.33 26.93 -9.76
C MET A 1 22.07 26.16 -10.14
N ALA A 2 21.61 26.15 -11.40
CA ALA A 2 20.35 25.47 -11.78
C ALA A 2 20.28 23.98 -11.43
N VAL A 3 21.37 23.23 -11.62
CA VAL A 3 21.45 21.79 -11.26
C VAL A 3 21.33 21.56 -9.76
N PHE A 4 21.95 22.42 -8.95
CA PHE A 4 21.89 22.35 -7.49
C PHE A 4 20.45 22.53 -6.98
N PHE A 5 19.74 23.54 -7.49
CA PHE A 5 18.32 23.74 -7.15
C PHE A 5 17.44 22.57 -7.62
N ALA A 6 17.71 22.03 -8.81
CA ALA A 6 16.97 20.87 -9.30
C ALA A 6 17.14 19.64 -8.40
N ALA A 7 18.36 19.40 -7.92
CA ALA A 7 18.64 18.32 -6.97
C ALA A 7 17.91 18.52 -5.64
N ILE A 8 17.93 19.75 -5.09
CA ILE A 8 17.20 20.07 -3.86
C ILE A 8 15.70 19.83 -4.04
N PHE A 9 15.09 20.35 -5.11
CA PHE A 9 13.67 20.14 -5.36
C PHE A 9 13.33 18.67 -5.55
N ALA A 10 14.18 17.90 -6.22
CA ALA A 10 13.98 16.47 -6.40
C ALA A 10 13.99 15.72 -5.06
N VAL A 11 14.96 16.01 -4.19
CA VAL A 11 15.06 15.37 -2.86
C VAL A 11 13.86 15.76 -2.00
N LEU A 12 13.48 17.03 -1.96
CA LEU A 12 12.32 17.49 -1.20
C LEU A 12 11.02 16.85 -1.71
N ALA A 13 10.83 16.81 -3.03
CA ALA A 13 9.69 16.17 -3.66
C ALA A 13 9.62 14.68 -3.34
N TYR A 14 10.75 13.98 -3.42
CA TYR A 14 10.86 12.57 -3.03
C TYR A 14 10.48 12.38 -1.56
N CYS A 15 11.12 13.10 -0.64
CA CYS A 15 10.86 12.97 0.79
C CYS A 15 9.39 13.26 1.14
N LEU A 16 8.82 14.31 0.55
CA LEU A 16 7.42 14.67 0.74
C LEU A 16 6.49 13.59 0.18
N ALA A 17 6.64 13.21 -1.09
CA ALA A 17 5.78 12.21 -1.73
C ALA A 17 5.89 10.84 -1.04
N SER A 18 7.11 10.42 -0.69
CA SER A 18 7.38 9.17 0.01
C SER A 18 6.69 9.16 1.38
N THR A 19 6.82 10.25 2.13
CA THR A 19 6.19 10.38 3.46
C THR A 19 4.67 10.41 3.38
N VAL A 20 4.11 11.19 2.44
CA VAL A 20 2.66 11.33 2.26
C VAL A 20 2.03 10.04 1.76
N LEU A 21 2.65 9.31 0.83
CA LEU A 21 2.05 8.12 0.22
C LEU A 21 2.35 6.85 1.02
N PHE A 22 3.56 6.71 1.55
CA PHE A 22 4.07 5.47 2.14
C PHE A 22 4.39 5.58 3.63
N GLY A 23 4.32 6.78 4.23
CA GLY A 23 4.46 6.96 5.69
C GLY A 23 5.86 7.35 6.18
N GLY A 24 6.83 7.48 5.28
CA GLY A 24 8.22 7.77 5.62
C GLY A 24 9.15 7.75 4.39
N PRO A 25 10.35 8.36 4.49
CA PRO A 25 11.21 8.61 3.34
C PRO A 25 11.80 7.34 2.70
N PHE A 26 11.98 6.26 3.46
CA PHE A 26 12.60 5.03 2.97
C PHE A 26 11.61 3.95 2.54
N GLN A 27 10.33 4.07 2.87
CA GLN A 27 9.35 3.00 2.61
C GLN A 27 9.11 2.76 1.11
N ALA A 28 9.07 3.82 0.29
CA ALA A 28 8.95 3.66 -1.16
C ALA A 28 10.13 2.88 -1.75
N LEU A 29 11.37 3.19 -1.33
CA LEU A 29 12.57 2.47 -1.75
C LEU A 29 12.57 1.04 -1.26
N ALA A 30 12.22 0.81 0.01
CA ALA A 30 12.18 -0.52 0.60
C ALA A 30 11.17 -1.42 -0.13
N LEU A 31 9.98 -0.92 -0.47
CA LEU A 31 8.98 -1.64 -1.28
C LEU A 31 9.51 -2.04 -2.66
N CYS A 32 10.25 -1.15 -3.33
CA CYS A 32 10.80 -1.44 -4.66
C CYS A 32 12.03 -2.37 -4.64
N THR A 33 12.71 -2.52 -3.51
CA THR A 33 14.00 -3.22 -3.43
C THR A 33 13.94 -4.42 -2.48
N ILE A 34 13.96 -4.15 -1.17
CA ILE A 34 14.10 -5.15 -0.09
C ILE A 34 12.80 -5.92 0.14
N TRP A 35 11.64 -5.29 -0.08
CA TRP A 35 10.30 -5.82 0.19
C TRP A 35 9.49 -6.05 -1.08
N SER A 36 10.17 -6.20 -2.22
CA SER A 36 9.52 -6.46 -3.51
C SER A 36 8.71 -7.76 -3.52
N ASP A 37 9.08 -8.72 -2.66
CA ASP A 37 8.38 -9.99 -2.45
C ASP A 37 7.18 -9.89 -1.49
N ARG A 38 7.00 -8.75 -0.82
CA ARG A 38 5.92 -8.57 0.18
C ARG A 38 4.57 -8.21 -0.42
N LEU A 39 4.51 -8.01 -1.74
CA LEU A 39 3.29 -7.73 -2.47
C LEU A 39 3.01 -8.86 -3.47
N GLY A 40 2.08 -9.76 -3.12
CA GLY A 40 1.69 -10.93 -3.92
C GLY A 40 0.85 -10.61 -5.16
N LEU A 41 0.88 -9.37 -5.64
CA LEU A 41 0.10 -8.92 -6.78
C LEU A 41 0.81 -9.21 -8.08
N ALA A 42 0.30 -10.16 -8.87
CA ALA A 42 0.79 -10.38 -10.22
C ALA A 42 0.79 -9.06 -11.02
N TYR A 43 1.87 -8.77 -11.73
CA TYR A 43 2.05 -7.58 -12.59
C TYR A 43 2.23 -6.22 -11.90
N TRP A 44 2.32 -6.13 -10.57
CA TRP A 44 2.57 -4.83 -9.91
C TRP A 44 3.83 -4.10 -10.43
N PRO A 45 4.96 -4.77 -10.77
CA PRO A 45 6.12 -4.07 -11.31
C PRO A 45 5.85 -3.45 -12.69
N ALA A 46 5.03 -4.13 -13.52
CA ALA A 46 4.63 -3.61 -14.82
C ALA A 46 3.74 -2.35 -14.67
N LEU A 47 2.86 -2.31 -13.67
CA LEU A 47 2.06 -1.12 -13.37
C LEU A 47 2.94 0.07 -12.94
N VAL A 48 3.98 -0.17 -12.13
CA VAL A 48 4.96 0.86 -11.76
C VAL A 48 5.71 1.35 -13.00
N PHE A 49 6.14 0.45 -13.88
CA PHE A 49 6.79 0.84 -15.14
C PHE A 49 5.87 1.69 -16.02
N CYS A 50 4.60 1.32 -16.17
CA CYS A 50 3.60 2.12 -16.89
C CYS A 50 3.41 3.51 -16.25
N ALA A 51 3.36 3.59 -14.92
CA ALA A 51 3.28 4.87 -14.20
C ALA A 51 4.51 5.75 -14.47
N MET A 52 5.71 5.18 -14.50
CA MET A 52 6.94 5.90 -14.82
C MET A 52 6.95 6.42 -16.26
N LEU A 53 6.50 5.62 -17.23
CA LEU A 53 6.38 6.06 -18.62
C LEU A 53 5.39 7.23 -18.75
N LEU A 54 4.23 7.12 -18.09
CA LEU A 54 3.23 8.20 -18.09
C LEU A 54 3.79 9.47 -17.43
N ALA A 55 4.48 9.34 -16.30
CA ALA A 55 5.14 10.46 -15.63
C ALA A 55 6.20 11.13 -16.52
N LEU A 56 6.97 10.35 -17.27
CA LEU A 56 7.96 10.87 -18.22
C LEU A 56 7.30 11.65 -19.35
N ILE A 57 6.21 11.13 -19.92
CA ILE A 57 5.42 11.81 -20.97
C ILE A 57 4.90 13.13 -20.43
N LEU A 58 4.24 13.13 -19.27
CA LEU A 58 3.70 14.35 -18.66
C LEU A 58 4.80 15.36 -18.34
N THR A 59 5.95 14.92 -17.83
CA THR A 59 7.09 15.81 -17.56
C THR A 59 7.61 16.47 -18.83
N LYS A 60 7.70 15.72 -19.94
CA LYS A 60 8.10 16.26 -21.25
C LYS A 60 7.07 17.26 -21.78
N LEU A 61 5.77 17.00 -21.60
CA LEU A 61 4.71 17.93 -21.98
C LEU A 61 4.79 19.21 -21.13
N SER A 62 4.94 19.10 -19.82
CA SER A 62 5.10 20.26 -18.93
C SER A 62 6.34 21.11 -19.26
N ALA A 63 7.44 20.48 -19.69
CA ALA A 63 8.62 21.19 -20.17
C ALA A 63 8.31 22.04 -21.42
N ARG A 64 7.46 21.54 -22.33
CA ARG A 64 7.00 22.28 -23.52
C ARG A 64 6.04 23.42 -23.16
N SER A 65 5.29 23.27 -22.08
CA SER A 65 4.37 24.29 -21.55
C SER A 65 5.05 25.37 -20.69
N GLY A 66 6.39 25.43 -20.67
CA GLY A 66 7.13 26.50 -19.99
C GLY A 66 7.48 26.24 -18.53
N MET A 67 7.30 25.01 -18.02
CA MET A 67 7.73 24.67 -16.66
C MET A 67 9.26 24.87 -16.50
N PRO A 68 9.74 25.52 -15.41
CA PRO A 68 11.16 25.72 -15.19
C PRO A 68 11.93 24.40 -15.17
N ARG A 69 13.06 24.33 -15.90
CA ARG A 69 13.88 23.10 -16.00
C ARG A 69 14.31 22.55 -14.63
N ALA A 70 14.52 23.42 -13.64
CA ALA A 70 14.87 23.01 -12.29
C ALA A 70 13.73 22.27 -11.56
N MET A 71 12.46 22.48 -11.93
CA MET A 71 11.32 21.82 -11.31
C MET A 71 10.95 20.48 -11.96
N LEU A 72 11.41 20.22 -13.19
CA LEU A 72 11.04 19.01 -13.94
C LEU A 72 11.37 17.70 -13.21
N PRO A 73 12.54 17.54 -12.55
CA PRO A 73 12.83 16.31 -11.80
C PRO A 73 11.89 16.10 -10.62
N ALA A 74 11.59 17.17 -9.87
CA ALA A 74 10.65 17.13 -8.75
C ALA A 74 9.24 16.77 -9.22
N PHE A 75 8.80 17.37 -10.32
CA PHE A 75 7.51 17.07 -10.93
C PHE A 75 7.43 15.60 -11.38
N PHE A 76 8.45 15.10 -12.08
CA PHE A 76 8.54 13.70 -12.48
C PHE A 76 8.40 12.76 -11.27
N ILE A 77 9.15 13.02 -10.18
CA ILE A 77 9.11 12.21 -8.97
C ILE A 77 7.69 12.17 -8.39
N VAL A 78 7.06 13.32 -8.16
CA VAL A 78 5.71 13.38 -7.57
C VAL A 78 4.70 12.61 -8.42
N ILE A 79 4.70 12.84 -9.73
CA ILE A 79 3.75 12.18 -10.65
C ILE A 79 4.02 10.67 -10.72
N SER A 80 5.28 10.25 -10.82
CA SER A 80 5.67 8.83 -10.88
C SER A 80 5.24 8.08 -9.62
N MET A 81 5.48 8.64 -8.44
CA MET A 81 5.12 8.03 -7.16
C MET A 81 3.60 8.02 -6.97
N GLY A 82 2.93 9.12 -7.28
CA GLY A 82 1.48 9.24 -7.20
C GLY A 82 0.78 8.23 -8.10
N PHE A 83 1.14 8.17 -9.38
CA PHE A 83 0.54 7.19 -10.31
C PHE A 83 0.89 5.76 -9.95
N SER A 84 2.12 5.47 -9.51
CA SER A 84 2.48 4.13 -9.06
C SER A 84 1.60 3.69 -7.89
N ALA A 85 1.45 4.54 -6.88
CA ALA A 85 0.61 4.25 -5.71
C ALA A 85 -0.87 4.07 -6.09
N VAL A 86 -1.40 4.90 -6.99
CA VAL A 86 -2.79 4.83 -7.45
C VAL A 86 -3.05 3.58 -8.28
N LEU A 87 -2.20 3.27 -9.26
CA LEU A 87 -2.39 2.11 -10.14
C LEU A 87 -2.24 0.80 -9.36
N VAL A 88 -1.15 0.66 -8.60
CA VAL A 88 -0.92 -0.54 -7.78
C VAL A 88 -1.98 -0.65 -6.69
N GLY A 89 -2.34 0.46 -6.03
CA GLY A 89 -3.36 0.48 -4.98
C GLY A 89 -4.76 0.13 -5.48
N SER A 90 -5.15 0.64 -6.65
CA SER A 90 -6.42 0.30 -7.30
C SER A 90 -6.46 -1.17 -7.70
N TYR A 91 -5.38 -1.67 -8.29
CA TYR A 91 -5.27 -3.07 -8.67
C TYR A 91 -5.33 -4.01 -7.45
N ALA A 92 -4.63 -3.65 -6.37
CA ALA A 92 -4.70 -4.36 -5.08
C ALA A 92 -6.14 -4.42 -4.55
N THR A 93 -6.85 -3.29 -4.61
CA THR A 93 -8.23 -3.16 -4.14
C THR A 93 -9.18 -4.05 -4.93
N VAL A 94 -9.07 -4.05 -6.27
CA VAL A 94 -9.89 -4.89 -7.15
C VAL A 94 -9.63 -6.37 -6.91
N GLN A 95 -8.37 -6.78 -6.81
CA GLN A 95 -8.03 -8.19 -6.55
C GLN A 95 -8.53 -8.64 -5.18
N ARG A 96 -8.32 -7.81 -4.15
CA ARG A 96 -8.86 -8.08 -2.82
C ARG A 96 -10.37 -8.25 -2.85
N ALA A 97 -11.11 -7.35 -3.51
CA ALA A 97 -12.57 -7.44 -3.60
C ALA A 97 -13.02 -8.78 -4.20
N ARG A 98 -12.38 -9.23 -5.28
CA ARG A 98 -12.66 -10.53 -5.92
C ARG A 98 -12.37 -11.73 -5.01
N ILE A 99 -11.28 -11.67 -4.24
CA ILE A 99 -10.90 -12.75 -3.33
C ILE A 99 -11.85 -12.80 -2.14
N VAL A 100 -12.22 -11.65 -1.60
CA VAL A 100 -13.17 -11.55 -0.50
C VAL A 100 -14.55 -12.06 -0.92
N GLU A 101 -15.03 -11.67 -2.11
CA GLU A 101 -16.29 -12.16 -2.66
C GLU A 101 -16.31 -13.70 -2.77
N LYS A 102 -15.23 -14.29 -3.30
CA LYS A 102 -15.08 -15.76 -3.35
C LYS A 102 -14.96 -16.40 -1.97
N PHE A 103 -14.27 -15.74 -1.04
CA PHE A 103 -14.12 -16.22 0.32
C PHE A 103 -15.46 -16.23 1.06
N ASN A 104 -16.35 -15.29 0.73
CA ASN A 104 -17.69 -15.13 1.27
C ASN A 104 -17.71 -15.16 2.81
N PRO A 105 -17.08 -14.17 3.48
CA PRO A 105 -17.08 -14.11 4.93
C PRO A 105 -18.44 -13.69 5.48
N ASP A 106 -18.75 -14.13 6.70
CA ASP A 106 -19.95 -13.72 7.44
C ASP A 106 -19.85 -12.25 7.85
N LEU A 107 -18.66 -11.83 8.28
CA LEU A 107 -18.35 -10.47 8.70
C LEU A 107 -16.96 -10.08 8.19
N GLU A 108 -16.78 -8.80 7.86
CA GLU A 108 -15.50 -8.29 7.36
C GLU A 108 -15.21 -6.87 7.85
N ILE A 109 -13.93 -6.61 8.16
CA ILE A 109 -13.38 -5.27 8.31
C ILE A 109 -12.30 -5.01 7.25
N ARG A 110 -12.36 -3.83 6.63
CA ARG A 110 -11.43 -3.41 5.58
C ARG A 110 -10.72 -2.12 5.93
N SER A 111 -9.39 -2.13 5.93
CA SER A 111 -8.61 -0.89 5.83
C SER A 111 -8.30 -0.57 4.37
N SER A 112 -8.16 0.72 4.06
CA SER A 112 -7.77 1.14 2.72
C SER A 112 -6.35 0.67 2.37
N VAL A 113 -6.09 0.46 1.08
CA VAL A 113 -4.75 0.10 0.61
C VAL A 113 -3.74 1.21 0.91
N PHE A 114 -4.14 2.48 0.85
CA PHE A 114 -3.26 3.60 1.22
C PHE A 114 -2.93 3.64 2.71
N ALA A 115 -3.90 3.35 3.59
CA ALA A 115 -3.61 3.17 5.01
C ALA A 115 -2.65 2.01 5.23
N SER A 116 -2.75 0.97 4.41
CA SER A 116 -1.83 -0.17 4.44
C SER A 116 -0.42 0.21 4.00
N PHE A 117 -0.26 1.00 2.93
CA PHE A 117 1.04 1.51 2.49
C PHE A 117 1.71 2.37 3.55
N ARG A 118 0.95 3.23 4.26
CA ARG A 118 1.50 4.10 5.31
C ARG A 118 1.91 3.38 6.58
N ASN A 119 1.17 2.33 6.94
CA ASN A 119 1.35 1.66 8.23
C ASN A 119 2.14 0.34 8.14
N ALA A 120 2.39 -0.20 6.95
CA ALA A 120 3.25 -1.36 6.76
C ALA A 120 4.68 -0.98 6.35
N PRO A 121 5.72 -1.68 6.84
CA PRO A 121 5.77 -2.54 8.03
C PRO A 121 6.22 -1.68 9.21
N ARG A 122 5.29 -1.11 9.99
CA ARG A 122 5.67 -0.66 11.33
C ARG A 122 5.77 -1.91 12.20
N ASP A 123 6.86 -2.05 12.94
CA ASP A 123 7.28 -3.28 13.65
C ASP A 123 6.27 -3.83 14.68
N PHE A 124 5.12 -3.17 14.85
CA PHE A 124 4.01 -3.60 15.70
C PHE A 124 2.85 -4.15 14.86
N GLN A 125 2.61 -5.46 14.95
CA GLN A 125 1.59 -6.23 14.22
C GLN A 125 0.12 -5.90 14.59
N PHE A 126 -0.15 -4.78 15.27
CA PHE A 126 -1.52 -4.41 15.65
C PHE A 126 -2.34 -3.82 14.50
N PHE A 127 -1.70 -3.45 13.38
CA PHE A 127 -2.42 -2.96 12.20
C PHE A 127 -2.87 -4.12 11.33
N LEU A 128 -4.14 -4.51 11.46
CA LEU A 128 -4.79 -5.41 10.53
C LEU A 128 -5.16 -4.65 9.26
N HIS A 129 -4.58 -5.06 8.12
CA HIS A 129 -5.01 -4.61 6.79
C HIS A 129 -6.49 -4.93 6.49
N GLY A 130 -6.96 -5.98 7.16
CA GLY A 130 -8.33 -6.43 7.17
C GLY A 130 -8.44 -7.71 7.98
N ALA A 131 -9.65 -8.02 8.39
CA ALA A 131 -9.99 -9.27 9.03
C ALA A 131 -11.37 -9.72 8.57
N ALA A 132 -11.62 -11.01 8.68
CA ALA A 132 -12.87 -11.64 8.33
C ALA A 132 -13.24 -12.72 9.35
N LEU A 133 -14.52 -12.91 9.57
CA LEU A 133 -15.07 -14.11 10.21
C LEU A 133 -15.75 -14.98 9.17
N LYS A 134 -15.52 -16.29 9.28
CA LYS A 134 -16.25 -17.29 8.49
C LYS A 134 -16.45 -18.55 9.32
N ASP A 135 -17.69 -18.96 9.52
CA ASP A 135 -18.07 -20.11 10.35
C ASP A 135 -17.44 -19.99 11.76
N CYS A 136 -17.50 -18.79 12.34
CA CYS A 136 -16.84 -18.42 13.59
C CYS A 136 -15.31 -18.66 13.68
N ASN A 137 -14.65 -18.85 12.55
CA ASN A 137 -13.19 -18.85 12.46
C ASN A 137 -12.70 -17.46 12.07
N ALA A 138 -11.72 -16.95 12.81
CA ALA A 138 -11.09 -15.66 12.57
C ALA A 138 -9.99 -15.75 11.50
N TYR A 139 -9.99 -14.79 10.57
CA TYR A 139 -8.99 -14.67 9.52
C TYR A 139 -8.47 -13.24 9.41
N ALA A 140 -7.22 -13.09 8.98
CA ALA A 140 -6.59 -11.81 8.65
C ALA A 140 -6.16 -11.77 7.20
N TRP A 141 -6.12 -10.56 6.64
CA TRP A 141 -5.73 -10.32 5.25
C TRP A 141 -4.21 -10.19 5.11
N SER A 142 -3.63 -10.92 4.16
CA SER A 142 -2.22 -10.80 3.74
C SER A 142 -2.11 -10.23 2.34
N TYR A 143 -1.48 -9.06 2.17
CA TYR A 143 -1.12 -8.54 0.84
C TYR A 143 0.05 -9.31 0.20
N ARG A 144 0.83 -10.03 0.99
CA ARG A 144 1.92 -10.87 0.48
C ARG A 144 1.39 -12.11 -0.23
N GLU A 145 0.39 -12.74 0.35
CA GLU A 145 -0.21 -13.96 -0.21
C GLU A 145 -1.45 -13.63 -1.04
N MET A 146 -1.91 -12.38 -1.00
CA MET A 146 -3.19 -11.94 -1.58
C MET A 146 -4.32 -12.88 -1.15
N GLY A 147 -4.49 -13.05 0.16
CA GLY A 147 -5.42 -14.02 0.71
C GLY A 147 -5.65 -13.88 2.20
N PHE A 148 -6.63 -14.64 2.69
CA PHE A 148 -6.92 -14.77 4.10
C PHE A 148 -6.10 -15.91 4.71
N TYR A 149 -5.49 -15.65 5.87
CA TYR A 149 -4.88 -16.68 6.71
C TYR A 149 -5.60 -16.74 8.04
N LYS A 150 -5.66 -17.94 8.63
CA LYS A 150 -6.35 -18.17 9.91
C LYS A 150 -5.60 -17.47 11.04
N LEU A 151 -6.31 -16.68 11.84
CA LEU A 151 -5.75 -16.08 13.05
C LEU A 151 -5.75 -17.10 14.19
N PRO A 152 -4.62 -17.29 14.90
CA PRO A 152 -4.61 -18.04 16.14
C PRO A 152 -5.59 -17.41 17.16
N PRO A 153 -6.31 -18.20 17.97
CA PRO A 153 -7.29 -17.66 18.93
C PRO A 153 -6.69 -16.62 19.89
N ASN A 154 -5.45 -16.87 20.36
CA ASN A 154 -4.72 -15.94 21.23
C ASN A 154 -4.43 -14.58 20.58
N VAL A 155 -4.29 -14.52 19.26
CA VAL A 155 -4.12 -13.27 18.51
C VAL A 155 -5.47 -12.63 18.25
N ALA A 156 -6.44 -13.42 17.78
CA ALA A 156 -7.78 -12.97 17.39
C ALA A 156 -8.46 -12.13 18.49
N VAL A 157 -8.41 -12.59 19.74
CA VAL A 157 -9.03 -11.90 20.89
C VAL A 157 -8.44 -10.50 21.16
N ASN A 158 -7.21 -10.24 20.72
CA ASN A 158 -6.55 -8.94 20.95
C ASN A 158 -6.72 -7.95 19.79
N VAL A 159 -7.14 -8.41 18.61
CA VAL A 159 -7.12 -7.61 17.38
C VAL A 159 -8.48 -7.48 16.71
N LEU A 160 -9.44 -8.37 17.03
CA LEU A 160 -10.78 -8.34 16.47
C LEU A 160 -11.72 -7.41 17.28
N PRO A 161 -12.78 -6.89 16.63
CA PRO A 161 -13.82 -6.15 17.32
C PRO A 161 -14.46 -6.95 18.47
N PRO A 162 -14.77 -6.32 19.63
CA PRO A 162 -15.36 -7.02 20.78
C PRO A 162 -16.66 -7.78 20.46
N ASN A 163 -17.53 -7.20 19.63
CA ASN A 163 -18.79 -7.83 19.23
C ASN A 163 -18.58 -9.14 18.45
N TRP A 164 -17.50 -9.25 17.65
CA TRP A 164 -17.15 -10.47 16.93
C TRP A 164 -16.66 -11.56 17.90
N ILE A 165 -15.87 -11.17 18.89
CA ILE A 165 -15.34 -12.06 19.93
C ILE A 165 -16.48 -12.65 20.75
N GLU A 166 -17.44 -11.81 21.16
CA GLU A 166 -18.62 -12.22 21.92
C GLU A 166 -19.55 -13.13 21.10
N GLN A 167 -19.90 -12.73 19.87
CA GLN A 167 -20.82 -13.47 19.00
C GLN A 167 -20.34 -14.90 18.72
N CYS A 168 -19.03 -15.08 18.51
CA CYS A 168 -18.44 -16.38 18.20
C CYS A 168 -17.76 -17.05 19.41
N SER A 169 -17.91 -16.48 20.61
CA SER A 169 -17.29 -16.99 21.85
C SER A 169 -15.80 -17.31 21.68
N LEU A 170 -15.05 -16.42 21.02
CA LEU A 170 -13.63 -16.62 20.76
C LEU A 170 -12.85 -16.55 22.07
N GLN A 171 -12.13 -17.62 22.41
CA GLN A 171 -11.37 -17.73 23.65
C GLN A 171 -9.88 -17.93 23.40
N ARG A 172 -9.08 -17.48 24.36
CA ARG A 172 -7.64 -17.78 24.39
C ARG A 172 -7.43 -19.27 24.64
N THR A 173 -6.57 -19.88 23.84
CA THR A 173 -6.11 -21.25 24.05
C THR A 173 -4.91 -21.22 24.99
N ARG A 174 -4.97 -21.99 26.09
CA ARG A 174 -3.84 -22.17 27.01
C ARG A 174 -2.72 -22.98 26.36
#